data_AF-A0A146G3A4-F1
#
_entry.id   AF-A0A146G3A4-F1
#
_cell.length_a   1.000
_cell.length_b   1.000
_cell.length_c   1.000
_cell.angle_alpha   90.00
_cell.angle_beta   90.00
_cell.angle_gamma   90.00
#
_symmetry.space_group_name_H-M   'P 1'
#
loop_
_entity.id
_entity.type
_entity.pdbx_description
1 polymer ?
#
loop_
_entity_poly.entity_id
_entity_poly.type
_entity_poly.pdbx_seq_one_letter_code
_entity_poly.pdbx_strand_id
1 'polypeptide(L)'
;MKTSIIHGTRQATILRRSLRMALTVSAAASTLGLLDSLHAANVEKANNTTNLNLAGSYVSGGPPGAGDIISITSTMGGNKSVFLGADMSVAGISFDATATGTLSIKVGNTLTIGASGISLASVPAGGSNFDSSASIILAADQTWAGGVRSITIGGSATIDENGKALSITGTNLFNFNSSSAQTLNANISVNSMAVGGGTAGLTLTNTNNSFGALSITGGSVVTGSTLSSGGGNSTLGKGTITIGGNASNGTLRYSGATATANQVLQHDARASVSTFEVSNAGTTLTNAGNLTTSSSNNTVVGNGWELGGAGNLKLTGVISDSTATTRTGTTVKKIGSGTLVLGGVSTFTGGTTVSEGVLLVNTAQTAGNSGTGTGSVSVAAGTLGGTGIIRPGTGNSISVASGAILAPGDSTAVSSIGTLVLDGGGTAAPLLTMNSGAQFSFDLGTASTSDRLNVWNYSSGDFVLSANAVNLTLDASIQSGSYTFTLFNFYTNNGAALSADTFSGLALGTLSSNISSATFDYSMAGQIKLNVTAVPEPASIALLGTGLLLVMTMRRRRQA
;
A
#
# COMPACT_ATOMS: atom_id res chain seq x y z
N MET A 1 24.90 -2.24 -104.20
CA MET A 1 23.43 -2.16 -103.98
C MET A 1 23.10 -2.89 -102.69
N LYS A 2 22.32 -2.26 -101.81
CA LYS A 2 22.08 -2.65 -100.42
C LYS A 2 20.57 -2.84 -100.26
N THR A 3 20.11 -4.05 -99.93
CA THR A 3 18.74 -4.24 -99.40
C THR A 3 18.70 -5.47 -98.48
N SER A 4 18.26 -5.20 -97.25
CA SER A 4 17.99 -6.13 -96.14
C SER A 4 16.62 -6.79 -96.33
N ILE A 5 16.42 -8.02 -95.82
CA ILE A 5 15.14 -8.54 -95.29
C ILE A 5 15.44 -9.62 -94.22
N ILE A 6 14.80 -9.45 -93.06
CA ILE A 6 14.73 -10.34 -91.89
C ILE A 6 13.32 -10.95 -91.84
N HIS A 7 13.17 -12.14 -91.20
CA HIS A 7 11.96 -12.81 -90.61
C HIS A 7 11.53 -14.11 -91.33
N GLY A 8 11.14 -15.20 -90.65
CA GLY A 8 11.00 -15.42 -89.21
C GLY A 8 10.61 -16.87 -88.87
N THR A 9 11.07 -17.34 -87.71
CA THR A 9 10.67 -18.59 -87.05
C THR A 9 9.96 -18.25 -85.74
N ARG A 10 8.64 -18.12 -85.78
CA ARG A 10 7.78 -17.99 -84.59
C ARG A 10 6.46 -18.73 -84.79
N GLN A 11 6.44 -20.06 -84.61
CA GLN A 11 5.16 -20.77 -84.42
C GLN A 11 5.19 -22.05 -83.55
N ALA A 12 6.31 -22.46 -82.94
CA ALA A 12 6.34 -23.69 -82.14
C ALA A 12 6.29 -23.52 -80.60
N THR A 13 6.40 -22.29 -80.08
CA THR A 13 6.62 -22.07 -78.63
C THR A 13 5.35 -21.65 -77.86
N ILE A 14 4.21 -21.44 -78.52
CA ILE A 14 3.01 -20.88 -77.87
C ILE A 14 2.03 -21.97 -77.37
N LEU A 15 2.01 -23.17 -77.95
CA LEU A 15 1.08 -24.23 -77.52
C LEU A 15 1.51 -25.04 -76.28
N ARG A 16 2.76 -24.93 -75.81
CA ARG A 16 3.22 -25.62 -74.58
C ARG A 16 3.08 -24.77 -73.31
N ARG A 17 2.81 -23.47 -73.42
CA ARG A 17 2.63 -22.56 -72.28
C ARG A 17 1.19 -22.51 -71.76
N SER A 18 0.19 -22.69 -72.63
CA SER A 18 -1.23 -22.67 -72.24
C SER A 18 -1.67 -23.94 -71.48
N LEU A 19 -1.10 -25.10 -71.76
CA LEU A 19 -1.48 -26.35 -71.08
C LEU A 19 -0.91 -26.48 -69.65
N ARG A 20 0.24 -25.84 -69.36
CA ARG A 20 0.78 -25.75 -67.99
C ARG A 20 0.08 -24.69 -67.13
N MET A 21 -0.48 -23.64 -67.74
CA MET A 21 -1.20 -22.60 -66.99
C MET A 21 -2.60 -23.04 -66.54
N ALA A 22 -3.29 -23.86 -67.34
CA ALA A 22 -4.59 -24.42 -66.95
C ALA A 22 -4.51 -25.47 -65.81
N LEU A 23 -3.44 -26.27 -65.78
CA LEU A 23 -3.27 -27.30 -64.74
C LEU A 23 -2.81 -26.73 -63.38
N THR A 24 -2.10 -25.60 -63.38
CA THR A 24 -1.62 -24.96 -62.14
C THR A 24 -2.70 -24.09 -61.48
N VAL A 25 -3.66 -23.55 -62.25
CA VAL A 25 -4.81 -22.80 -61.71
C VAL A 25 -5.88 -23.73 -61.13
N SER A 26 -6.05 -24.94 -61.67
CA SER A 26 -7.00 -25.91 -61.11
C SER A 26 -6.48 -26.54 -59.80
N ALA A 27 -5.17 -26.78 -59.67
CA ALA A 27 -4.55 -27.21 -58.42
C ALA A 27 -4.60 -26.11 -57.33
N ALA A 28 -4.30 -24.85 -57.68
CA ALA A 28 -4.38 -23.72 -56.75
C ALA A 28 -5.82 -23.39 -56.32
N ALA A 29 -6.81 -23.57 -57.21
CA ALA A 29 -8.23 -23.42 -56.88
C ALA A 29 -8.76 -24.58 -56.03
N SER A 30 -8.26 -25.81 -56.20
CA SER A 30 -8.61 -26.95 -55.35
C SER A 30 -7.96 -26.92 -53.96
N THR A 31 -6.83 -26.21 -53.80
CA THR A 31 -6.22 -25.97 -52.47
C THR A 31 -6.73 -24.70 -51.78
N LEU A 32 -7.35 -23.76 -52.52
CA LEU A 32 -8.04 -22.60 -51.92
C LEU A 32 -9.43 -22.93 -51.39
N GLY A 33 -10.04 -24.04 -51.84
CA GLY A 33 -11.35 -24.53 -51.37
C GLY A 33 -11.30 -25.45 -50.14
N LEU A 34 -10.14 -25.63 -49.51
CA LEU A 34 -9.94 -26.42 -48.28
C LEU A 34 -9.36 -25.60 -47.12
N LEU A 35 -9.21 -24.28 -47.31
CA LEU A 35 -9.19 -23.34 -46.21
C LEU A 35 -10.65 -23.05 -45.86
N ASP A 36 -11.38 -24.07 -45.40
CA ASP A 36 -12.50 -23.79 -44.51
C ASP A 36 -11.89 -22.94 -43.40
N SER A 37 -12.29 -21.68 -43.36
CA SER A 37 -11.99 -20.81 -42.24
C SER A 37 -12.27 -21.63 -40.99
N LEU A 38 -11.22 -21.98 -40.24
CA LEU A 38 -11.29 -22.57 -38.91
C LEU A 38 -11.94 -21.52 -38.00
N HIS A 39 -13.23 -21.29 -38.21
CA HIS A 39 -14.07 -20.56 -37.30
C HIS A 39 -14.28 -21.49 -36.12
N ALA A 40 -14.00 -20.97 -34.93
CA ALA A 40 -14.28 -21.68 -33.69
C ALA A 40 -15.73 -22.18 -33.71
N ALA A 41 -15.94 -23.49 -33.58
CA ALA A 41 -17.30 -24.00 -33.46
C ALA A 41 -17.83 -23.63 -32.08
N ASN A 42 -19.09 -23.19 -32.01
CA ASN A 42 -19.77 -22.97 -30.74
C ASN A 42 -20.34 -24.31 -30.26
N VAL A 43 -19.82 -24.83 -29.16
CA VAL A 43 -20.28 -26.08 -28.54
C VAL A 43 -21.13 -25.74 -27.32
N GLU A 44 -22.45 -25.91 -27.47
CA GLU A 44 -23.43 -25.50 -26.48
C GLU A 44 -23.45 -26.42 -25.26
N LYS A 45 -23.34 -25.83 -24.06
CA LYS A 45 -23.42 -26.54 -22.78
C LYS A 45 -24.83 -27.02 -22.52
N ALA A 46 -25.00 -28.33 -22.28
CA ALA A 46 -26.28 -28.92 -21.92
C ALA A 46 -26.64 -28.71 -20.43
N ASN A 47 -27.93 -28.83 -20.09
CA ASN A 47 -28.46 -28.75 -18.72
C ASN A 47 -28.08 -29.97 -17.87
N ASN A 48 -26.81 -30.09 -17.48
CA ASN A 48 -26.32 -31.15 -16.61
C ASN A 48 -25.05 -30.73 -15.86
N THR A 49 -24.61 -31.58 -14.93
CA THR A 49 -23.39 -31.40 -14.14
C THR A 49 -22.26 -32.34 -14.58
N THR A 50 -22.35 -32.89 -15.79
CA THR A 50 -21.30 -33.76 -16.38
C THR A 50 -20.00 -32.99 -16.54
N ASN A 51 -18.86 -33.67 -16.36
CA ASN A 51 -17.54 -33.05 -16.52
C ASN A 51 -17.36 -32.45 -17.92
N LEU A 52 -16.70 -31.29 -18.02
CA LEU A 52 -16.56 -30.55 -19.27
C LEU A 52 -15.71 -31.28 -20.33
N ASN A 53 -14.85 -32.23 -19.94
CA ASN A 53 -14.11 -33.05 -20.90
C ASN A 53 -14.92 -34.21 -21.52
N LEU A 54 -16.18 -34.42 -21.12
CA LEU A 54 -17.00 -35.53 -21.60
C LEU A 54 -18.07 -35.09 -22.59
N ALA A 55 -18.29 -35.92 -23.61
CA ALA A 55 -19.35 -35.80 -24.63
C ALA A 55 -20.72 -35.45 -24.04
N GLY A 56 -21.12 -36.12 -22.96
CA GLY A 56 -22.42 -35.90 -22.31
C GLY A 56 -22.61 -34.54 -21.65
N SER A 57 -21.60 -33.66 -21.63
CA SER A 57 -21.71 -32.30 -21.10
C SER A 57 -22.38 -31.32 -22.08
N TYR A 58 -22.46 -31.68 -23.37
CA TYR A 58 -22.84 -30.78 -24.47
C TYR A 58 -24.03 -31.28 -25.28
N VAL A 59 -24.77 -30.35 -25.89
CA VAL A 59 -25.97 -30.65 -26.70
C VAL A 59 -25.64 -31.47 -27.94
N SER A 60 -24.51 -31.17 -28.60
CA SER A 60 -24.05 -31.87 -29.81
C SER A 60 -23.50 -33.28 -29.54
N GLY A 61 -23.33 -33.67 -28.27
CA GLY A 61 -22.83 -34.99 -27.89
C GLY A 61 -21.31 -35.18 -28.04
N GLY A 62 -20.53 -34.13 -28.29
CA GLY A 62 -19.06 -34.17 -28.31
C GLY A 62 -18.45 -33.04 -27.46
N PRO A 63 -17.31 -33.28 -26.76
CA PRO A 63 -16.62 -32.22 -26.04
C PRO A 63 -15.95 -31.24 -27.01
N PRO A 64 -15.79 -29.95 -26.65
CA PRO A 64 -15.10 -28.96 -27.47
C PRO A 64 -13.61 -29.27 -27.54
N GLY A 65 -13.01 -29.03 -28.70
CA GLY A 65 -11.57 -29.01 -28.90
C GLY A 65 -10.95 -27.65 -28.56
N ALA A 66 -9.62 -27.57 -28.69
CA ALA A 66 -8.84 -26.36 -28.39
C ALA A 66 -9.20 -25.13 -29.26
N GLY A 67 -9.82 -25.35 -30.43
CA GLY A 67 -10.29 -24.30 -31.32
C GLY A 67 -11.74 -23.87 -31.09
N ASP A 68 -12.48 -24.54 -30.20
CA ASP A 68 -13.92 -24.34 -30.05
C ASP A 68 -14.26 -23.42 -28.86
N ILE A 69 -15.44 -22.79 -28.92
CA ILE A 69 -15.97 -21.95 -27.85
C ILE A 69 -17.05 -22.73 -27.09
N ILE A 70 -16.93 -22.81 -25.76
CA ILE A 70 -18.03 -23.28 -24.93
C ILE A 70 -19.10 -22.19 -24.91
N SER A 71 -20.26 -22.48 -25.51
CA SER A 71 -21.40 -21.55 -25.54
C SER A 71 -22.35 -21.83 -24.38
N ILE A 72 -22.60 -20.81 -23.56
CA ILE A 72 -23.56 -20.83 -22.47
C ILE A 72 -24.78 -20.01 -22.88
N THR A 73 -25.92 -20.68 -22.96
CA THR A 73 -27.19 -20.14 -23.40
C THR A 73 -28.28 -20.47 -22.36
N SER A 74 -29.53 -20.14 -22.65
CA SER A 74 -30.68 -20.62 -21.87
C SER A 74 -30.75 -22.16 -21.75
N THR A 75 -30.12 -22.92 -22.65
CA THR A 75 -30.10 -24.38 -22.66
C THR A 75 -29.38 -24.98 -21.45
N MET A 76 -28.38 -24.30 -20.87
CA MET A 76 -27.75 -24.77 -19.64
C MET A 76 -28.72 -24.77 -18.44
N GLY A 77 -29.75 -23.92 -18.49
CA GLY A 77 -30.63 -23.62 -17.36
C GLY A 77 -29.88 -22.92 -16.22
N GLY A 78 -30.48 -22.92 -15.02
CA GLY A 78 -29.90 -22.30 -13.82
C GLY A 78 -28.50 -22.82 -13.45
N ASN A 79 -27.94 -22.30 -12.36
CA ASN A 79 -26.53 -22.51 -11.97
C ASN A 79 -26.03 -23.96 -12.09
N LYS A 80 -24.83 -24.13 -12.64
CA LYS A 80 -24.15 -25.42 -12.81
C LYS A 80 -22.77 -25.39 -12.19
N SER A 81 -22.47 -26.38 -11.36
CA SER A 81 -21.14 -26.59 -10.79
C SER A 81 -20.56 -27.90 -11.33
N VAL A 82 -19.49 -27.80 -12.13
CA VAL A 82 -18.92 -28.90 -12.92
C VAL A 82 -17.42 -29.04 -12.65
N PHE A 83 -16.88 -30.24 -12.81
CA PHE A 83 -15.43 -30.42 -12.93
C PHE A 83 -15.01 -30.32 -14.40
N LEU A 84 -13.74 -30.00 -14.65
CA LEU A 84 -13.16 -30.19 -15.98
C LEU A 84 -13.06 -31.67 -16.36
N GLY A 85 -12.74 -32.53 -15.39
CA GLY A 85 -12.57 -33.98 -15.56
C GLY A 85 -11.19 -34.41 -16.05
N ALA A 86 -10.53 -33.61 -16.89
CA ALA A 86 -9.10 -33.66 -17.20
C ALA A 86 -8.60 -32.22 -17.46
N ASP A 87 -7.31 -32.03 -17.73
CA ASP A 87 -6.84 -30.76 -18.31
C ASP A 87 -7.55 -30.53 -19.65
N MET A 88 -7.96 -29.30 -19.90
CA MET A 88 -8.85 -28.97 -21.00
C MET A 88 -8.41 -27.69 -21.69
N SER A 89 -8.39 -27.68 -23.02
CA SER A 89 -8.10 -26.51 -23.83
C SER A 89 -9.30 -26.16 -24.69
N VAL A 90 -9.67 -24.88 -24.74
CA VAL A 90 -10.75 -24.35 -25.59
C VAL A 90 -10.35 -22.98 -26.13
N ALA A 91 -10.94 -22.53 -27.24
CA ALA A 91 -10.70 -21.19 -27.75
C ALA A 91 -11.26 -20.11 -26.81
N GLY A 92 -12.39 -20.38 -26.16
CA GLY A 92 -12.99 -19.50 -25.18
C GLY A 92 -14.27 -20.02 -24.53
N ILE A 93 -14.84 -19.20 -23.67
CA ILE A 93 -16.16 -19.42 -23.04
C ILE A 93 -17.00 -18.17 -23.30
N SER A 94 -18.19 -18.35 -23.86
CA SER A 94 -19.09 -17.23 -24.19
C SER A 94 -20.47 -17.45 -23.62
N PHE A 95 -21.01 -16.43 -22.97
CA PHE A 95 -22.38 -16.38 -22.48
C PHE A 95 -23.18 -15.45 -23.40
N ASP A 96 -24.28 -15.97 -23.94
CA ASP A 96 -25.19 -15.17 -24.75
C ASP A 96 -26.22 -14.42 -23.90
N ALA A 97 -27.05 -13.59 -24.54
CA ALA A 97 -28.08 -12.80 -23.87
C ALA A 97 -29.20 -13.65 -23.22
N THR A 98 -29.30 -14.93 -23.58
CA THR A 98 -30.32 -15.86 -23.06
C THR A 98 -29.83 -16.68 -21.87
N ALA A 99 -28.53 -16.64 -21.54
CA ALA A 99 -27.97 -17.39 -20.43
C ALA A 99 -28.60 -17.01 -19.07
N THR A 100 -29.17 -18.00 -18.36
CA THR A 100 -29.92 -17.79 -17.11
C THR A 100 -29.24 -18.31 -15.84
N GLY A 101 -28.06 -18.93 -15.93
CA GLY A 101 -27.38 -19.57 -14.81
C GLY A 101 -25.87 -19.38 -14.81
N THR A 102 -25.28 -19.36 -13.61
CA THR A 102 -23.83 -19.29 -13.43
C THR A 102 -23.16 -20.61 -13.80
N LEU A 103 -22.07 -20.56 -14.58
CA LEU A 103 -21.18 -21.71 -14.75
C LEU A 103 -20.05 -21.60 -13.71
N SER A 104 -19.98 -22.58 -12.81
CA SER A 104 -18.93 -22.70 -11.81
C SER A 104 -18.04 -23.92 -12.12
N ILE A 105 -16.77 -23.70 -12.42
CA ILE A 105 -15.78 -24.77 -12.64
C ILE A 105 -15.09 -25.06 -11.31
N LYS A 106 -15.16 -26.31 -10.85
CA LYS A 106 -14.56 -26.76 -9.59
C LYS A 106 -13.04 -26.92 -9.69
N VAL A 107 -12.38 -26.90 -8.54
CA VAL A 107 -10.94 -27.16 -8.39
C VAL A 107 -10.54 -28.55 -8.91
N GLY A 108 -9.30 -28.67 -9.39
CA GLY A 108 -8.69 -29.95 -9.76
C GLY A 108 -7.71 -29.81 -10.92
N ASN A 109 -8.24 -29.71 -12.15
CA ASN A 109 -7.45 -29.66 -13.37
C ASN A 109 -7.27 -28.22 -13.88
N THR A 110 -6.49 -28.07 -14.95
CA THR A 110 -6.18 -26.78 -15.59
C THR A 110 -7.05 -26.53 -16.82
N LEU A 111 -7.55 -25.30 -16.94
CA LEU A 111 -8.27 -24.82 -18.11
C LEU A 111 -7.36 -23.90 -18.93
N THR A 112 -7.00 -24.31 -20.14
CA THR A 112 -6.28 -23.46 -21.09
C THR A 112 -7.27 -22.74 -22.00
N ILE A 113 -7.25 -21.41 -21.99
CA ILE A 113 -8.13 -20.59 -22.83
C ILE A 113 -7.31 -20.04 -24.01
N GLY A 114 -7.90 -20.06 -25.20
CA GLY A 114 -7.35 -19.49 -26.44
C GLY A 114 -7.73 -18.03 -26.66
N ALA A 115 -7.59 -17.56 -27.90
CA ALA A 115 -7.73 -16.13 -28.24
C ALA A 115 -9.15 -15.56 -28.07
N SER A 116 -10.19 -16.40 -27.96
CA SER A 116 -11.57 -15.93 -27.78
C SER A 116 -11.88 -15.50 -26.34
N GLY A 117 -11.04 -15.87 -25.36
CA GLY A 117 -11.16 -15.41 -23.97
C GLY A 117 -12.45 -15.86 -23.28
N ILE A 118 -12.93 -15.02 -22.36
CA ILE A 118 -14.16 -15.26 -21.58
C ILE A 118 -15.10 -14.08 -21.82
N SER A 119 -16.30 -14.30 -22.36
CA SER A 119 -17.23 -13.22 -22.68
C SER A 119 -18.59 -13.42 -22.01
N LEU A 120 -18.99 -12.42 -21.24
CA LEU A 120 -20.33 -12.23 -20.66
C LEU A 120 -20.96 -10.93 -21.19
N ALA A 121 -20.39 -10.32 -22.22
CA ALA A 121 -20.72 -8.97 -22.69
C ALA A 121 -22.19 -8.80 -23.12
N SER A 122 -22.83 -9.88 -23.56
CA SER A 122 -24.21 -9.86 -24.05
C SER A 122 -25.26 -10.23 -23.00
N VAL A 123 -24.84 -10.67 -21.80
CA VAL A 123 -25.76 -11.05 -20.72
C VAL A 123 -26.43 -9.78 -20.17
N PRO A 124 -27.78 -9.73 -20.00
CA PRO A 124 -28.55 -8.56 -19.50
C PRO A 124 -28.23 -8.24 -18.03
N ALA A 125 -29.05 -7.54 -17.23
CA ALA A 125 -28.88 -7.47 -15.76
C ALA A 125 -29.60 -8.64 -15.05
N GLY A 126 -29.09 -9.21 -13.94
CA GLY A 126 -29.75 -10.28 -13.13
C GLY A 126 -29.61 -11.77 -13.57
N GLY A 127 -28.85 -12.09 -14.61
CA GLY A 127 -28.50 -13.40 -15.16
C GLY A 127 -27.10 -13.94 -14.77
N SER A 128 -26.49 -14.75 -15.62
CA SER A 128 -25.30 -15.62 -15.35
C SER A 128 -23.98 -14.93 -14.96
N ASN A 129 -23.22 -15.53 -14.02
CA ASN A 129 -21.80 -15.22 -13.77
C ASN A 129 -20.89 -16.34 -14.32
N PHE A 130 -19.58 -16.12 -14.31
CA PHE A 130 -18.57 -17.16 -14.50
C PHE A 130 -17.69 -17.27 -13.26
N ASP A 131 -17.66 -18.45 -12.65
CA ASP A 131 -16.80 -18.74 -11.51
C ASP A 131 -15.84 -19.88 -11.86
N SER A 132 -14.55 -19.70 -11.61
CA SER A 132 -13.56 -20.78 -11.76
C SER A 132 -12.76 -20.96 -10.48
N SER A 133 -12.77 -22.18 -9.96
CA SER A 133 -11.81 -22.69 -8.97
C SER A 133 -10.76 -23.60 -9.59
N ALA A 134 -10.82 -23.81 -10.91
CA ALA A 134 -9.72 -24.38 -11.69
C ALA A 134 -8.72 -23.29 -12.07
N SER A 135 -7.43 -23.61 -12.05
CA SER A 135 -6.40 -22.71 -12.58
C SER A 135 -6.57 -22.53 -14.09
N ILE A 136 -6.27 -21.33 -14.56
CA ILE A 136 -6.43 -20.93 -15.96
C ILE A 136 -5.07 -20.60 -16.54
N ILE A 137 -4.73 -21.16 -17.70
CA ILE A 137 -3.55 -20.80 -18.49
C ILE A 137 -4.00 -20.06 -19.75
N LEU A 138 -3.29 -18.98 -20.09
CA LEU A 138 -3.51 -18.26 -21.35
C LEU A 138 -2.67 -18.88 -22.48
N ALA A 139 -3.32 -19.33 -23.56
CA ALA A 139 -2.64 -19.78 -24.78
C ALA A 139 -2.42 -18.66 -25.81
N ALA A 140 -3.09 -17.53 -25.64
CA ALA A 140 -3.02 -16.35 -26.52
C ALA A 140 -3.33 -15.08 -25.72
N ASP A 141 -3.07 -13.92 -26.32
CA ASP A 141 -3.55 -12.65 -25.77
C ASP A 141 -5.08 -12.65 -25.73
N GLN A 142 -5.66 -12.19 -24.63
CA GLN A 142 -7.09 -12.37 -24.35
C GLN A 142 -7.74 -11.11 -23.80
N THR A 143 -9.02 -10.98 -24.13
CA THR A 143 -9.94 -10.11 -23.42
C THR A 143 -10.99 -10.95 -22.70
N TRP A 144 -11.14 -10.71 -21.41
CA TRP A 144 -12.23 -11.22 -20.60
C TRP A 144 -13.26 -10.10 -20.42
N ALA A 145 -14.41 -10.22 -21.08
CA ALA A 145 -15.44 -9.21 -21.10
C ALA A 145 -16.58 -9.58 -20.13
N GLY A 146 -16.49 -9.14 -18.87
CA GLY A 146 -17.48 -9.41 -17.84
C GLY A 146 -18.84 -8.73 -18.06
N GLY A 147 -18.94 -7.73 -18.94
CA GLY A 147 -20.20 -7.00 -19.16
C GLY A 147 -20.74 -6.42 -17.85
N VAL A 148 -22.03 -6.58 -17.58
CA VAL A 148 -22.68 -6.22 -16.30
C VAL A 148 -22.59 -7.34 -15.25
N ARG A 149 -21.70 -8.31 -15.43
CA ARG A 149 -21.58 -9.52 -14.62
C ARG A 149 -20.21 -9.72 -14.00
N SER A 150 -20.14 -10.72 -13.14
CA SER A 150 -18.94 -11.04 -12.40
C SER A 150 -18.18 -12.20 -13.03
N ILE A 151 -16.86 -12.02 -13.05
CA ILE A 151 -15.90 -13.10 -13.25
C ILE A 151 -15.24 -13.33 -11.89
N THR A 152 -15.35 -14.55 -11.38
CA THR A 152 -14.75 -14.95 -10.11
C THR A 152 -13.66 -15.99 -10.32
N ILE A 153 -12.49 -15.73 -9.76
CA ILE A 153 -11.45 -16.75 -9.56
C ILE A 153 -11.44 -17.12 -8.07
N GLY A 154 -11.63 -18.40 -7.75
CA GLY A 154 -11.85 -18.87 -6.38
C GLY A 154 -11.02 -20.10 -6.00
N GLY A 155 -11.19 -20.56 -4.76
CA GLY A 155 -10.52 -21.76 -4.27
C GLY A 155 -8.99 -21.58 -4.25
N SER A 156 -8.24 -22.52 -4.81
CA SER A 156 -6.78 -22.40 -4.97
C SER A 156 -6.35 -21.99 -6.38
N ALA A 157 -7.29 -21.53 -7.22
CA ALA A 157 -7.03 -21.24 -8.63
C ALA A 157 -6.04 -20.09 -8.83
N THR A 158 -5.26 -20.19 -9.90
CA THR A 158 -4.36 -19.12 -10.37
C THR A 158 -4.66 -18.80 -11.83
N ILE A 159 -4.42 -17.56 -12.25
CA ILE A 159 -4.33 -17.17 -13.67
C ILE A 159 -2.85 -17.16 -14.10
N ASP A 160 -2.40 -18.13 -14.88
CA ASP A 160 -1.08 -18.10 -15.51
C ASP A 160 -1.16 -17.37 -16.86
N GLU A 161 -0.63 -16.15 -16.90
CA GLU A 161 -0.56 -15.34 -18.11
C GLU A 161 0.35 -15.95 -19.17
N ASN A 162 1.31 -16.83 -18.81
CA ASN A 162 2.19 -17.52 -19.76
C ASN A 162 2.82 -16.58 -20.81
N GLY A 163 3.21 -15.37 -20.37
CA GLY A 163 3.76 -14.31 -21.22
C GLY A 163 2.78 -13.65 -22.19
N LYS A 164 1.47 -13.89 -22.03
CA LYS A 164 0.38 -13.30 -22.83
C LYS A 164 -0.23 -12.10 -22.14
N ALA A 165 -0.81 -11.20 -22.93
CA ALA A 165 -1.56 -10.08 -22.41
C ALA A 165 -2.97 -10.51 -21.99
N LEU A 166 -3.39 -10.13 -20.79
CA LEU A 166 -4.76 -10.26 -20.32
C LEU A 166 -5.38 -8.89 -20.13
N SER A 167 -6.54 -8.64 -20.76
CA SER A 167 -7.40 -7.52 -20.42
C SER A 167 -8.70 -8.02 -19.81
N ILE A 168 -9.11 -7.46 -18.67
CA ILE A 168 -10.39 -7.75 -18.03
C ILE A 168 -11.22 -6.48 -18.08
N THR A 169 -12.38 -6.54 -18.73
CA THR A 169 -13.26 -5.37 -18.96
C THR A 169 -14.67 -5.65 -18.47
N GLY A 170 -15.37 -4.63 -18.01
CA GLY A 170 -16.76 -4.76 -17.59
C GLY A 170 -17.25 -3.56 -16.79
N THR A 171 -18.54 -3.55 -16.47
CA THR A 171 -19.19 -2.51 -15.66
C THR A 171 -19.65 -3.05 -14.30
N ASN A 172 -19.22 -4.25 -13.91
CA ASN A 172 -19.52 -4.82 -12.61
C ASN A 172 -18.23 -5.20 -11.87
N LEU A 173 -18.12 -6.46 -11.44
CA LEU A 173 -17.14 -6.89 -10.46
C LEU A 173 -16.18 -7.94 -11.03
N PHE A 174 -14.89 -7.72 -10.90
CA PHE A 174 -13.90 -8.81 -10.97
C PHE A 174 -13.58 -9.27 -9.56
N ASN A 175 -13.78 -10.56 -9.27
CA ASN A 175 -13.64 -11.10 -7.93
C ASN A 175 -12.50 -12.12 -7.87
N PHE A 176 -11.51 -11.86 -7.03
CA PHE A 176 -10.36 -12.73 -6.81
C PHE A 176 -10.38 -13.28 -5.39
N ASN A 177 -11.05 -14.42 -5.24
CA ASN A 177 -11.20 -15.17 -3.99
C ASN A 177 -10.32 -16.43 -3.96
N SER A 178 -9.13 -16.36 -4.55
CA SER A 178 -8.17 -17.46 -4.48
C SER A 178 -7.41 -17.39 -3.16
N SER A 179 -7.12 -18.53 -2.54
CA SER A 179 -6.21 -18.66 -1.41
C SER A 179 -4.73 -18.66 -1.83
N SER A 180 -4.45 -18.88 -3.12
CA SER A 180 -3.09 -18.98 -3.65
C SER A 180 -2.47 -17.60 -3.85
N ALA A 181 -1.17 -17.48 -3.57
CA ALA A 181 -0.41 -16.28 -3.90
C ALA A 181 -0.20 -16.18 -5.42
N GLN A 182 -0.31 -14.98 -5.99
CA GLN A 182 -0.24 -14.74 -7.42
C GLN A 182 0.31 -13.34 -7.74
N THR A 183 1.10 -13.24 -8.80
CA THR A 183 1.38 -11.99 -9.51
C THR A 183 0.55 -11.94 -10.79
N LEU A 184 -0.11 -10.81 -11.05
CA LEU A 184 -0.97 -10.61 -12.21
C LEU A 184 -0.62 -9.28 -12.89
N ASN A 185 -0.29 -9.35 -14.18
CA ASN A 185 -0.01 -8.19 -15.03
C ASN A 185 -1.19 -7.83 -15.96
N ALA A 186 -2.38 -8.30 -15.64
CA ALA A 186 -3.59 -8.01 -16.40
C ALA A 186 -3.94 -6.52 -16.36
N ASN A 187 -4.45 -5.99 -17.49
CA ASN A 187 -5.08 -4.68 -17.53
C ASN A 187 -6.56 -4.80 -17.15
N ILE A 188 -6.88 -4.40 -15.93
CA ILE A 188 -8.21 -4.54 -15.32
C ILE A 188 -8.96 -3.22 -15.37
N SER A 189 -10.05 -3.18 -16.13
CA SER A 189 -10.93 -2.02 -16.35
C SER A 189 -12.39 -2.41 -16.05
N VAL A 190 -12.71 -2.53 -14.76
CA VAL A 190 -14.05 -2.88 -14.24
C VAL A 190 -14.59 -1.81 -13.29
N ASN A 191 -15.86 -1.85 -12.91
CA ASN A 191 -16.36 -0.88 -11.91
C ASN A 191 -15.78 -1.15 -10.52
N SER A 192 -15.61 -2.42 -10.16
CA SER A 192 -15.03 -2.80 -8.87
C SER A 192 -14.21 -4.07 -8.99
N MET A 193 -13.16 -4.16 -8.18
CA MET A 193 -12.41 -5.37 -7.93
C MET A 193 -12.58 -5.76 -6.47
N ALA A 194 -12.82 -7.03 -6.19
CA ALA A 194 -12.82 -7.57 -4.83
C ALA A 194 -11.75 -8.66 -4.70
N VAL A 195 -11.07 -8.68 -3.56
CA VAL A 195 -10.11 -9.71 -3.17
C VAL A 195 -10.51 -10.22 -1.80
N GLY A 196 -10.67 -11.53 -1.66
CA GLY A 196 -11.19 -12.14 -0.43
C GLY A 196 -10.80 -13.61 -0.29
N GLY A 197 -11.42 -14.30 0.69
CA GLY A 197 -11.22 -15.74 0.88
C GLY A 197 -9.86 -16.17 1.43
N GLY A 198 -9.09 -15.27 2.05
CA GLY A 198 -7.78 -15.60 2.62
C GLY A 198 -6.67 -15.68 1.58
N THR A 199 -6.73 -14.84 0.53
CA THR A 199 -5.68 -14.75 -0.49
C THR A 199 -4.32 -14.48 0.15
N ALA A 200 -3.43 -15.47 0.08
CA ALA A 200 -2.09 -15.39 0.67
C ALA A 200 -1.22 -14.25 0.09
N GLY A 201 -1.58 -13.73 -1.08
CA GLY A 201 -1.02 -12.49 -1.64
C GLY A 201 -1.30 -12.32 -3.12
N LEU A 202 -2.07 -11.31 -3.51
CA LEU A 202 -2.23 -10.90 -4.90
C LEU A 202 -1.35 -9.68 -5.19
N THR A 203 -0.38 -9.80 -6.08
CA THR A 203 0.45 -8.70 -6.56
C THR A 203 -0.04 -8.23 -7.93
N LEU A 204 -0.49 -6.99 -8.02
CA LEU A 204 -0.88 -6.36 -9.28
C LEU A 204 0.28 -5.53 -9.81
N THR A 205 0.70 -5.78 -11.05
CA THR A 205 1.86 -5.09 -11.64
C THR A 205 1.51 -4.14 -12.78
N ASN A 206 0.32 -4.26 -13.37
CA ASN A 206 -0.07 -3.42 -14.49
C ASN A 206 -0.50 -2.02 -14.03
N THR A 207 0.26 -0.99 -14.38
CA THR A 207 -0.03 0.40 -13.97
C THR A 207 -1.24 1.00 -14.68
N ASN A 208 -1.81 0.32 -15.69
CA ASN A 208 -2.97 0.79 -16.43
C ASN A 208 -4.30 0.33 -15.83
N ASN A 209 -4.31 -0.35 -14.68
CA ASN A 209 -5.57 -0.74 -14.06
C ASN A 209 -6.40 0.50 -13.72
N SER A 210 -7.68 0.45 -14.07
CA SER A 210 -8.59 1.59 -14.03
C SER A 210 -9.88 1.30 -13.26
N PHE A 211 -9.88 0.23 -12.45
CA PHE A 211 -11.06 -0.14 -11.69
C PHE A 211 -11.49 0.94 -10.68
N GLY A 212 -12.81 1.13 -10.58
CA GLY A 212 -13.43 2.22 -9.83
C GLY A 212 -13.51 2.02 -8.32
N ALA A 213 -13.23 0.81 -7.81
CA ALA A 213 -13.06 0.53 -6.39
C ALA A 213 -12.28 -0.77 -6.21
N LEU A 214 -11.57 -0.90 -5.08
CA LEU A 214 -10.92 -2.12 -4.63
C LEU A 214 -11.42 -2.49 -3.23
N SER A 215 -11.90 -3.71 -3.04
CA SER A 215 -12.21 -4.25 -1.72
C SER A 215 -11.24 -5.38 -1.36
N ILE A 216 -10.62 -5.32 -0.17
CA ILE A 216 -9.67 -6.32 0.33
C ILE A 216 -10.22 -6.89 1.63
N THR A 217 -10.59 -8.16 1.66
CA THR A 217 -11.32 -8.77 2.80
C THR A 217 -10.75 -10.13 3.18
N GLY A 218 -11.27 -10.77 4.22
CA GLY A 218 -11.02 -12.19 4.47
C GLY A 218 -9.58 -12.56 4.86
N GLY A 219 -8.80 -11.63 5.40
CA GLY A 219 -7.36 -11.81 5.65
C GLY A 219 -6.49 -11.69 4.40
N SER A 220 -7.07 -11.31 3.25
CA SER A 220 -6.35 -11.21 1.99
C SER A 220 -5.34 -10.06 1.99
N VAL A 221 -4.29 -10.27 1.22
CA VAL A 221 -3.19 -9.33 1.03
C VAL A 221 -3.15 -8.92 -0.44
N VAL A 222 -3.21 -7.61 -0.72
CA VAL A 222 -3.01 -7.06 -2.07
C VAL A 222 -1.80 -6.16 -2.10
N THR A 223 -0.90 -6.40 -3.05
CA THR A 223 0.34 -5.64 -3.25
C THR A 223 0.32 -4.91 -4.57
N GLY A 224 0.76 -3.64 -4.58
CA GLY A 224 0.90 -2.84 -5.79
C GLY A 224 2.03 -1.82 -5.68
N SER A 225 2.60 -1.43 -6.82
CA SER A 225 3.73 -0.49 -6.89
C SER A 225 3.33 0.96 -7.16
N THR A 226 2.07 1.23 -7.51
CA THR A 226 1.52 2.58 -7.69
C THR A 226 0.11 2.70 -7.11
N LEU A 227 -0.16 3.84 -6.48
CA LEU A 227 -1.51 4.29 -6.07
C LEU A 227 -1.92 5.47 -6.96
N SER A 228 -3.22 5.69 -7.12
CA SER A 228 -3.71 6.79 -7.97
C SER A 228 -3.40 8.18 -7.39
N SER A 229 -3.17 9.11 -8.31
CA SER A 229 -3.24 10.56 -8.07
C SER A 229 -4.28 11.17 -9.01
N GLY A 230 -5.27 11.89 -8.46
CA GLY A 230 -6.29 12.59 -9.24
C GLY A 230 -7.24 11.67 -10.02
N GLY A 231 -7.39 10.41 -9.61
CA GLY A 231 -8.23 9.43 -10.31
C GLY A 231 -7.58 8.86 -11.58
N GLY A 232 -6.27 9.02 -11.76
CA GLY A 232 -5.50 8.34 -12.80
C GLY A 232 -5.39 6.83 -12.56
N ASN A 233 -5.04 6.08 -13.61
CA ASN A 233 -4.80 4.65 -13.49
C ASN A 233 -3.60 4.35 -12.58
N SER A 234 -3.61 3.19 -11.94
CA SER A 234 -2.49 2.71 -11.12
C SER A 234 -2.53 1.18 -11.03
N THR A 235 -1.52 0.55 -10.43
CA THR A 235 -1.57 -0.90 -10.16
C THR A 235 -2.77 -1.29 -9.31
N LEU A 236 -3.18 -0.40 -8.40
CA LEU A 236 -4.26 -0.57 -7.44
C LEU A 236 -5.55 0.13 -7.88
N GLY A 237 -5.70 0.42 -9.18
CA GLY A 237 -6.87 1.06 -9.75
C GLY A 237 -6.90 2.57 -9.49
N LYS A 238 -8.05 3.19 -9.78
CA LYS A 238 -8.20 4.66 -9.71
C LYS A 238 -9.12 5.15 -8.60
N GLY A 239 -9.98 4.28 -8.08
CA GLY A 239 -11.00 4.64 -7.11
C GLY A 239 -10.66 4.27 -5.66
N THR A 240 -11.64 4.40 -4.78
CA THR A 240 -11.48 4.14 -3.35
C THR A 240 -11.04 2.70 -3.08
N ILE A 241 -10.10 2.54 -2.14
CA ILE A 241 -9.69 1.23 -1.63
C ILE A 241 -10.33 1.02 -0.27
N THR A 242 -11.21 0.03 -0.16
CA THR A 242 -11.82 -0.43 1.09
C THR A 242 -11.09 -1.67 1.60
N ILE A 243 -10.57 -1.61 2.82
CA ILE A 243 -9.77 -2.68 3.43
C ILE A 243 -10.54 -3.21 4.64
N GLY A 244 -10.61 -4.53 4.77
CA GLY A 244 -11.38 -5.23 5.79
C GLY A 244 -12.77 -5.67 5.31
N GLY A 245 -13.45 -6.51 6.09
CA GLY A 245 -14.83 -6.97 5.88
C GLY A 245 -15.37 -7.69 7.11
N ASN A 246 -16.49 -8.40 6.98
CA ASN A 246 -17.23 -9.08 8.08
C ASN A 246 -16.31 -9.87 9.05
N ALA A 247 -15.91 -9.23 10.15
CA ALA A 247 -14.97 -9.73 11.16
C ALA A 247 -13.60 -10.20 10.61
N SER A 248 -13.22 -9.77 9.41
CA SER A 248 -11.99 -10.20 8.75
C SER A 248 -11.13 -8.99 8.39
N ASN A 249 -9.86 -9.04 8.76
CA ASN A 249 -8.88 -8.01 8.41
C ASN A 249 -8.55 -8.07 6.91
N GLY A 250 -7.85 -7.07 6.42
CA GLY A 250 -7.26 -7.06 5.08
C GLY A 250 -5.98 -6.25 5.08
N THR A 251 -5.09 -6.53 4.14
CA THR A 251 -3.82 -5.82 4.03
C THR A 251 -3.64 -5.24 2.64
N LEU A 252 -3.46 -3.92 2.60
CA LEU A 252 -2.91 -3.24 1.43
C LEU A 252 -1.40 -3.05 1.63
N ARG A 253 -0.60 -3.52 0.67
CA ARG A 253 0.84 -3.36 0.66
C ARG A 253 1.28 -2.51 -0.53
N TYR A 254 1.98 -1.44 -0.24
CA TYR A 254 2.72 -0.68 -1.22
C TYR A 254 4.15 -1.22 -1.35
N SER A 255 4.57 -1.53 -2.58
CA SER A 255 5.90 -2.05 -2.91
C SER A 255 6.62 -1.21 -3.96
N GLY A 256 6.16 0.02 -4.19
CA GLY A 256 6.77 0.94 -5.14
C GLY A 256 7.98 1.69 -4.59
N ALA A 257 8.51 2.59 -5.42
CA ALA A 257 9.55 3.55 -5.06
C ALA A 257 8.98 4.70 -4.20
N THR A 258 9.81 5.67 -3.83
CA THR A 258 9.31 6.91 -3.19
C THR A 258 8.34 7.62 -4.13
N ALA A 259 7.12 7.89 -3.64
CA ALA A 259 6.04 8.43 -4.46
C ALA A 259 5.04 9.26 -3.66
N THR A 260 4.22 10.01 -4.39
CA THR A 260 3.06 10.73 -3.85
C THR A 260 1.78 10.22 -4.51
N ALA A 261 0.74 10.04 -3.71
CA ALA A 261 -0.60 9.63 -4.14
C ALA A 261 -1.66 10.47 -3.41
N ASN A 262 -2.91 10.41 -3.87
CA ASN A 262 -4.05 10.98 -3.14
C ASN A 262 -5.25 10.03 -3.07
N GLN A 263 -4.98 8.72 -3.09
CA GLN A 263 -6.02 7.71 -3.04
C GLN A 263 -6.75 7.75 -1.70
N VAL A 264 -8.08 7.82 -1.75
CA VAL A 264 -8.91 7.64 -0.56
C VAL A 264 -8.85 6.17 -0.14
N LEU A 265 -8.53 5.97 1.14
CA LEU A 265 -8.54 4.67 1.78
C LEU A 265 -9.69 4.64 2.77
N GLN A 266 -10.38 3.51 2.82
CA GLN A 266 -11.50 3.29 3.72
C GLN A 266 -11.26 2.00 4.51
N HIS A 267 -11.32 2.10 5.83
CA HIS A 267 -11.45 0.93 6.69
C HIS A 267 -12.91 0.48 6.61
N ASP A 268 -13.15 -0.79 6.31
CA ASP A 268 -14.48 -1.38 6.44
C ASP A 268 -14.81 -1.50 7.92
N ALA A 269 -15.86 -0.81 8.35
CA ALA A 269 -16.29 -0.78 9.74
C ALA A 269 -16.63 -2.14 10.35
N ARG A 270 -16.76 -3.18 9.53
CA ARG A 270 -17.01 -4.55 9.96
C ARG A 270 -15.74 -5.35 10.23
N ALA A 271 -14.56 -4.81 9.92
CA ALA A 271 -13.29 -5.44 10.24
C ALA A 271 -12.80 -4.99 11.61
N SER A 272 -12.01 -5.83 12.28
CA SER A 272 -11.36 -5.41 13.52
C SER A 272 -10.25 -4.41 13.25
N VAL A 273 -9.42 -4.70 12.24
CA VAL A 273 -8.27 -3.88 11.84
C VAL A 273 -8.10 -3.94 10.32
N SER A 274 -7.70 -2.80 9.73
CA SER A 274 -7.21 -2.71 8.36
C SER A 274 -5.74 -2.34 8.34
N THR A 275 -4.94 -3.09 7.59
CA THR A 275 -3.50 -2.87 7.50
C THR A 275 -3.15 -2.15 6.21
N PHE A 276 -2.37 -1.07 6.33
CA PHE A 276 -1.76 -0.39 5.20
C PHE A 276 -0.26 -0.22 5.46
N GLU A 277 0.55 -0.88 4.62
CA GLU A 277 1.99 -0.92 4.81
C GLU A 277 2.80 -0.55 3.57
N VAL A 278 3.97 0.03 3.82
CA VAL A 278 5.05 0.25 2.85
C VAL A 278 6.12 -0.79 3.10
N SER A 279 6.29 -1.70 2.16
CA SER A 279 7.11 -2.90 2.34
C SER A 279 8.60 -2.70 2.07
N ASN A 280 8.96 -1.74 1.22
CA ASN A 280 10.36 -1.51 0.85
C ASN A 280 11.05 -0.59 1.86
N ALA A 281 12.07 -1.09 2.54
CA ALA A 281 12.91 -0.26 3.41
C ALA A 281 13.57 0.89 2.62
N GLY A 282 13.65 2.07 3.23
CA GLY A 282 14.27 3.24 2.62
C GLY A 282 13.42 3.99 1.58
N THR A 283 12.20 3.51 1.26
CA THR A 283 11.26 4.26 0.42
C THR A 283 10.24 5.02 1.26
N THR A 284 9.67 6.08 0.69
CA THR A 284 8.59 6.85 1.34
C THR A 284 7.38 6.97 0.42
N LEU A 285 6.22 6.47 0.86
CA LEU A 285 4.94 6.79 0.23
C LEU A 285 4.28 7.96 0.95
N THR A 286 4.02 9.05 0.24
CA THR A 286 3.15 10.13 0.73
C THR A 286 1.74 9.95 0.17
N ASN A 287 0.74 9.72 1.01
CA ASN A 287 -0.66 9.72 0.61
C ASN A 287 -1.39 10.96 1.17
N ALA A 288 -1.91 11.78 0.26
CA ALA A 288 -2.72 12.95 0.57
C ALA A 288 -4.23 12.66 0.62
N GLY A 289 -4.65 11.44 0.24
CA GLY A 289 -6.04 11.01 0.36
C GLY A 289 -6.42 10.79 1.82
N ASN A 290 -7.70 11.00 2.13
CA ASN A 290 -8.23 10.77 3.46
C ASN A 290 -8.26 9.27 3.80
N LEU A 291 -8.05 8.96 5.07
CA LEU A 291 -8.33 7.65 5.65
C LEU A 291 -9.65 7.75 6.42
N THR A 292 -10.68 7.14 5.86
CA THR A 292 -12.02 7.16 6.44
C THR A 292 -12.39 5.80 6.99
N THR A 293 -13.46 5.73 7.76
CA THR A 293 -14.09 4.45 8.08
C THR A 293 -15.50 4.40 7.51
N SER A 294 -15.88 3.27 6.92
CA SER A 294 -17.22 3.12 6.32
C SER A 294 -18.33 3.27 7.37
N SER A 295 -19.52 3.64 6.92
CA SER A 295 -20.72 3.61 7.76
C SER A 295 -21.39 2.24 7.60
N SER A 296 -21.37 1.43 8.65
CA SER A 296 -22.13 0.18 8.70
C SER A 296 -22.84 0.07 10.05
N ASN A 297 -24.12 -0.31 10.03
CA ASN A 297 -24.91 -0.54 11.24
C ASN A 297 -24.56 -1.86 11.95
N ASN A 298 -23.53 -2.57 11.49
CA ASN A 298 -23.15 -3.85 12.06
C ASN A 298 -22.26 -3.63 13.29
N THR A 299 -22.62 -4.24 14.41
CA THR A 299 -21.87 -4.17 15.67
C THR A 299 -20.58 -4.96 15.54
N VAL A 300 -19.50 -4.31 15.11
CA VAL A 300 -18.15 -4.88 15.18
C VAL A 300 -17.30 -4.10 16.18
N VAL A 301 -16.60 -4.85 17.02
CA VAL A 301 -15.90 -4.42 18.24
C VAL A 301 -14.51 -3.84 17.94
N GLY A 302 -13.94 -4.09 16.76
CA GLY A 302 -12.69 -3.47 16.34
C GLY A 302 -12.95 -2.39 15.30
N ASN A 303 -12.23 -1.28 15.42
CA ASN A 303 -12.28 -0.16 14.50
C ASN A 303 -10.88 0.46 14.47
N GLY A 304 -10.03 0.04 13.53
CA GLY A 304 -8.62 0.37 13.62
C GLY A 304 -7.84 0.29 12.33
N TRP A 305 -6.86 1.18 12.24
CA TRP A 305 -5.82 1.18 11.23
C TRP A 305 -4.51 0.67 11.83
N GLU A 306 -3.89 -0.29 11.18
CA GLU A 306 -2.48 -0.62 11.37
C GLU A 306 -1.68 -0.03 10.21
N LEU A 307 -0.80 0.92 10.52
CA LEU A 307 -0.13 1.78 9.55
C LEU A 307 1.38 1.69 9.73
N GLY A 308 2.13 1.49 8.65
CA GLY A 308 3.60 1.54 8.68
C GLY A 308 4.27 0.57 7.73
N GLY A 309 5.10 -0.33 8.26
CA GLY A 309 5.91 -1.27 7.46
C GLY A 309 7.42 -1.04 7.59
N ALA A 310 8.21 -1.66 6.74
CA ALA A 310 9.67 -1.49 6.73
C ALA A 310 10.10 -0.16 6.08
N GLY A 311 9.31 0.34 5.12
CA GLY A 311 9.46 1.68 4.56
C GLY A 311 8.67 2.74 5.32
N ASN A 312 8.72 3.97 4.82
CA ASN A 312 8.07 5.11 5.45
C ASN A 312 6.69 5.39 4.82
N LEU A 313 5.71 5.69 5.66
CA LEU A 313 4.38 6.12 5.25
C LEU A 313 4.12 7.53 5.76
N LYS A 314 3.82 8.47 4.87
CA LYS A 314 3.42 9.84 5.21
C LYS A 314 1.98 10.07 4.82
N LEU A 315 1.13 10.40 5.79
CA LEU A 315 -0.28 10.68 5.59
C LEU A 315 -0.53 12.17 5.79
N THR A 316 -0.97 12.87 4.75
CA THR A 316 -1.32 14.30 4.85
C THR A 316 -2.82 14.54 4.74
N GLY A 317 -3.60 13.52 4.33
CA GLY A 317 -5.05 13.53 4.44
C GLY A 317 -5.53 13.40 5.88
N VAL A 318 -6.82 13.65 6.11
CA VAL A 318 -7.46 13.49 7.42
C VAL A 318 -7.69 12.01 7.70
N ILE A 319 -7.38 11.58 8.93
CA ILE A 319 -7.87 10.32 9.49
C ILE A 319 -9.12 10.64 10.31
N SER A 320 -10.25 10.04 9.98
CA SER A 320 -11.53 10.33 10.64
C SER A 320 -12.27 9.06 11.11
N ASP A 321 -13.12 9.26 12.11
CA ASP A 321 -14.11 8.26 12.50
C ASP A 321 -15.13 7.99 11.39
N SER A 322 -15.93 6.95 11.62
CA SER A 322 -17.18 6.76 10.87
C SER A 322 -18.20 7.80 11.32
N THR A 323 -19.06 8.23 10.41
CA THR A 323 -20.20 9.10 10.73
C THR A 323 -21.34 8.35 11.41
N ALA A 324 -21.24 7.02 11.58
CA ALA A 324 -22.22 6.21 12.29
C ALA A 324 -22.10 6.42 13.82
N THR A 325 -23.20 6.81 14.47
CA THR A 325 -23.25 7.20 15.89
C THR A 325 -23.10 6.04 16.89
N THR A 326 -23.16 4.80 16.43
CA THR A 326 -23.19 3.60 17.28
C THR A 326 -21.82 2.94 17.49
N ARG A 327 -20.73 3.57 17.03
CA ARG A 327 -19.42 2.91 16.93
C ARG A 327 -18.36 3.55 17.82
N THR A 328 -17.44 2.72 18.30
CA THR A 328 -16.22 3.18 18.98
C THR A 328 -15.35 3.98 18.03
N GLY A 329 -14.58 4.91 18.56
CA GLY A 329 -13.64 5.71 17.78
C GLY A 329 -12.62 4.88 17.00
N THR A 330 -12.20 5.38 15.85
CA THR A 330 -11.18 4.76 14.99
C THR A 330 -9.83 4.83 15.68
N THR A 331 -9.20 3.67 15.88
CA THR A 331 -7.87 3.55 16.47
C THR A 331 -6.80 3.60 15.39
N VAL A 332 -5.61 4.07 15.75
CA VAL A 332 -4.44 4.08 14.88
C VAL A 332 -3.30 3.37 15.58
N LYS A 333 -2.69 2.39 14.95
CA LYS A 333 -1.53 1.67 15.47
C LYS A 333 -0.39 1.75 14.47
N LYS A 334 0.72 2.31 14.92
CA LYS A 334 1.98 2.30 14.18
C LYS A 334 2.64 0.93 14.31
N ILE A 335 2.89 0.29 13.16
CA ILE A 335 3.58 -0.99 12.98
C ILE A 335 4.84 -0.86 12.10
N GLY A 336 5.67 -1.90 12.09
CA GLY A 336 6.92 -2.00 11.32
C GLY A 336 8.04 -1.08 11.80
N SER A 337 9.26 -1.35 11.33
CA SER A 337 10.46 -0.59 11.71
C SER A 337 10.56 0.81 11.09
N GLY A 338 9.81 1.09 10.02
CA GLY A 338 9.85 2.36 9.30
C GLY A 338 9.20 3.52 10.05
N THR A 339 9.11 4.68 9.39
CA THR A 339 8.52 5.90 9.94
C THR A 339 7.09 6.10 9.45
N LEU A 340 6.16 6.37 10.37
CA LEU A 340 4.84 6.91 10.04
C LEU A 340 4.82 8.40 10.35
N VAL A 341 4.44 9.22 9.37
CA VAL A 341 4.27 10.66 9.53
C VAL A 341 2.79 11.00 9.42
N LEU A 342 2.22 11.61 10.45
CA LEU A 342 0.87 12.18 10.44
C LEU A 342 0.98 13.70 10.24
N GLY A 343 0.63 14.18 9.04
CA GLY A 343 0.68 15.59 8.68
C GLY A 343 -0.69 16.27 8.57
N GLY A 344 -1.77 15.50 8.48
CA GLY A 344 -3.14 16.01 8.46
C GLY A 344 -3.67 16.38 9.85
N VAL A 345 -4.75 17.16 9.91
CA VAL A 345 -5.51 17.39 11.16
C VAL A 345 -6.49 16.24 11.33
N SER A 346 -6.15 15.28 12.18
CA SER A 346 -6.93 14.06 12.39
C SER A 346 -8.07 14.31 13.37
N THR A 347 -9.22 13.67 13.14
CA THR A 347 -10.44 13.86 13.95
C THR A 347 -10.96 12.57 14.58
N PHE A 348 -10.26 11.45 14.40
CA PHE A 348 -10.65 10.19 15.02
C PHE A 348 -10.60 10.26 16.56
N THR A 349 -11.51 9.54 17.21
CA THR A 349 -11.65 9.57 18.68
C THR A 349 -11.05 8.35 19.37
N GLY A 350 -10.67 7.32 18.60
CA GLY A 350 -9.96 6.16 19.14
C GLY A 350 -8.50 6.47 19.48
N GLY A 351 -7.87 5.59 20.25
CA GLY A 351 -6.49 5.78 20.69
C GLY A 351 -5.46 5.61 19.56
N THR A 352 -4.30 6.26 19.73
CA THR A 352 -3.11 6.04 18.90
C THR A 352 -2.09 5.21 19.68
N THR A 353 -1.57 4.13 19.10
CA THR A 353 -0.54 3.28 19.72
C THR A 353 0.72 3.24 18.85
N VAL A 354 1.89 3.46 19.45
CA VAL A 354 3.20 3.23 18.83
C VAL A 354 3.74 1.90 19.34
N SER A 355 3.78 0.89 18.47
CA SER A 355 4.26 -0.46 18.84
C SER A 355 5.73 -0.67 18.47
N GLU A 356 6.25 0.05 17.48
CA GLU A 356 7.62 -0.07 16.96
C GLU A 356 7.93 1.05 15.94
N GLY A 357 9.21 1.21 15.61
CA GLY A 357 9.68 2.24 14.68
C GLY A 357 9.43 3.66 15.20
N VAL A 358 9.15 4.59 14.29
CA VAL A 358 8.97 6.02 14.60
C VAL A 358 7.59 6.50 14.16
N LEU A 359 6.87 7.19 15.06
CA LEU A 359 5.69 8.00 14.73
C LEU A 359 6.07 9.48 14.83
N LEU A 360 6.02 10.20 13.71
CA LEU A 360 6.18 11.65 13.66
C LEU A 360 4.83 12.33 13.50
N VAL A 361 4.47 13.21 14.45
CA VAL A 361 3.31 14.09 14.35
C VAL A 361 3.79 15.43 13.80
N ASN A 362 3.45 15.73 12.55
CA ASN A 362 3.87 16.92 11.80
C ASN A 362 2.66 17.76 11.32
N THR A 363 1.55 17.68 12.06
CA THR A 363 0.36 18.52 11.85
C THR A 363 0.62 19.96 12.25
N ALA A 364 0.04 20.93 11.54
CA ALA A 364 0.21 22.35 11.88
C ALA A 364 -0.22 22.66 13.33
N GLN A 365 0.67 23.34 14.07
CA GLN A 365 0.48 23.76 15.46
C GLN A 365 -0.50 24.94 15.57
N THR A 366 -1.78 24.66 15.39
CA THR A 366 -2.87 25.61 15.63
C THR A 366 -3.69 25.13 16.80
N ALA A 367 -4.06 26.04 17.71
CA ALA A 367 -4.88 25.71 18.86
C ALA A 367 -6.14 24.94 18.45
N GLY A 368 -6.42 23.84 19.15
CA GLY A 368 -7.55 22.98 18.85
C GLY A 368 -7.27 21.83 17.88
N ASN A 369 -6.21 21.90 17.07
CA ASN A 369 -5.81 20.81 16.18
C ASN A 369 -5.19 19.64 16.95
N SER A 370 -5.23 18.45 16.34
CA SER A 370 -4.46 17.29 16.78
C SER A 370 -4.04 16.45 15.57
N GLY A 371 -2.79 15.96 15.55
CA GLY A 371 -2.35 14.99 14.55
C GLY A 371 -2.79 13.56 14.84
N THR A 372 -3.05 13.24 16.11
CA THR A 372 -3.36 11.89 16.59
C THR A 372 -4.82 11.75 17.05
N GLY A 373 -5.71 12.64 16.57
CA GLY A 373 -7.11 12.64 17.00
C GLY A 373 -7.27 13.05 18.46
N THR A 374 -8.39 12.66 19.08
CA THR A 374 -8.72 13.02 20.47
C THR A 374 -8.63 11.84 21.46
N GLY A 375 -8.31 10.64 20.98
CA GLY A 375 -8.07 9.49 21.85
C GLY A 375 -6.74 9.58 22.62
N SER A 376 -6.53 8.64 23.53
CA SER A 376 -5.24 8.52 24.24
C SER A 376 -4.11 8.12 23.29
N VAL A 377 -2.89 8.59 23.56
CA VAL A 377 -1.68 8.21 22.84
C VAL A 377 -0.82 7.31 23.73
N SER A 378 -0.56 6.08 23.31
CA SER A 378 0.28 5.13 24.03
C SER A 378 1.53 4.80 23.23
N VAL A 379 2.70 5.14 23.75
CA VAL A 379 3.99 4.75 23.18
C VAL A 379 4.45 3.50 23.92
N ALA A 380 4.02 2.34 23.41
CA ALA A 380 4.31 1.05 24.02
C ALA A 380 5.77 0.64 23.77
N ALA A 381 6.29 0.94 22.58
CA ALA A 381 7.69 0.83 22.21
C ALA A 381 7.99 1.76 21.01
N GLY A 382 9.28 1.93 20.67
CA GLY A 382 9.73 2.83 19.61
C GLY A 382 9.76 4.30 20.03
N THR A 383 9.59 5.19 19.06
CA THR A 383 9.73 6.65 19.23
C THR A 383 8.48 7.39 18.80
N LEU A 384 7.96 8.28 19.65
CA LEU A 384 7.02 9.32 19.30
C LEU A 384 7.77 10.65 19.15
N GLY A 385 7.55 11.36 18.05
CA GLY A 385 8.20 12.64 17.81
C GLY A 385 7.43 13.52 16.84
N GLY A 386 8.15 14.39 16.16
CA GLY A 386 7.65 15.29 15.14
C GLY A 386 7.65 16.76 15.56
N THR A 387 7.15 17.60 14.66
CA THR A 387 7.13 19.07 14.80
C THR A 387 5.71 19.64 14.89
N GLY A 388 4.73 18.80 15.19
CA GLY A 388 3.31 19.13 15.17
C GLY A 388 2.69 19.28 16.55
N ILE A 389 1.38 19.01 16.63
CA ILE A 389 0.58 19.16 17.83
C ILE A 389 -0.22 17.88 18.14
N ILE A 390 -0.22 17.48 19.41
CA ILE A 390 -1.00 16.37 19.97
C ILE A 390 -1.94 16.95 21.03
N ARG A 391 -3.24 16.70 20.89
CA ARG A 391 -4.27 17.22 21.80
C ARG A 391 -5.26 16.13 22.18
N PRO A 392 -5.00 15.37 23.26
CA PRO A 392 -5.95 14.39 23.78
C PRO A 392 -7.26 15.07 24.21
N GLY A 393 -8.39 14.37 24.02
CA GLY A 393 -9.70 14.79 24.49
C GLY A 393 -9.95 14.45 25.96
N THR A 394 -11.17 14.66 26.42
CA THR A 394 -11.53 14.52 27.84
C THR A 394 -11.27 13.11 28.36
N GLY A 395 -10.51 13.01 29.45
CA GLY A 395 -10.16 11.73 30.09
C GLY A 395 -9.06 10.95 29.37
N ASN A 396 -8.51 11.48 28.28
CA ASN A 396 -7.41 10.87 27.54
C ASN A 396 -6.07 11.52 27.87
N SER A 397 -4.98 10.78 27.69
CA SER A 397 -3.62 11.23 28.00
C SER A 397 -2.59 10.69 27.02
N ILE A 398 -1.35 11.12 27.19
CA ILE A 398 -0.17 10.58 26.53
C ILE A 398 0.61 9.75 27.55
N SER A 399 0.86 8.48 27.27
CA SER A 399 1.64 7.59 28.11
C SER A 399 2.82 7.03 27.34
N VAL A 400 4.02 7.12 27.92
CA VAL A 400 5.26 6.58 27.34
C VAL A 400 5.77 5.47 28.24
N ALA A 401 5.86 4.25 27.71
CA ALA A 401 6.27 3.06 28.45
C ALA A 401 7.79 3.00 28.68
N SER A 402 8.21 2.10 29.58
CA SER A 402 9.64 1.83 29.82
C SER A 402 10.33 1.44 28.52
N GLY A 403 11.49 2.05 28.24
CA GLY A 403 12.28 1.81 27.03
C GLY A 403 11.79 2.55 25.79
N ALA A 404 10.58 3.13 25.79
CA ALA A 404 10.09 3.97 24.71
C ALA A 404 10.66 5.40 24.80
N ILE A 405 10.65 6.10 23.67
CA ILE A 405 11.28 7.41 23.51
C ILE A 405 10.23 8.45 23.10
N LEU A 406 10.24 9.60 23.77
CA LEU A 406 9.62 10.83 23.29
C LEU A 406 10.73 11.77 22.75
N ALA A 407 10.74 11.99 21.45
CA ALA A 407 11.75 12.76 20.75
C ALA A 407 11.10 13.93 19.99
N PRO A 408 10.89 15.10 20.63
CA PRO A 408 10.43 16.28 19.92
C PRO A 408 11.36 16.60 18.76
N GLY A 409 10.84 17.09 17.63
CA GLY A 409 11.63 17.25 16.40
C GLY A 409 11.51 16.04 15.47
N ASP A 410 12.16 16.10 14.31
CA ASP A 410 12.25 14.95 13.41
C ASP A 410 13.45 14.10 13.80
N SER A 411 13.18 13.09 14.64
CA SER A 411 14.18 12.16 15.18
C SER A 411 14.87 11.29 14.11
N THR A 412 14.53 11.46 12.82
CA THR A 412 15.21 10.79 11.71
C THR A 412 16.28 11.66 11.04
N ALA A 413 16.34 12.95 11.38
CA ALA A 413 17.31 13.89 10.85
C ALA A 413 17.87 14.81 11.96
N VAL A 414 19.12 14.55 12.36
CA VAL A 414 19.84 15.23 13.46
C VAL A 414 20.05 16.74 13.27
N SER A 415 19.72 17.28 12.09
CA SER A 415 19.86 18.71 11.75
C SER A 415 18.52 19.46 11.62
N SER A 416 17.39 18.79 11.85
CA SER A 416 16.06 19.42 11.83
C SER A 416 15.56 19.70 13.24
N ILE A 417 16.13 20.73 13.86
CA ILE A 417 15.62 21.28 15.11
C ILE A 417 14.15 21.64 14.96
N GLY A 418 13.32 21.07 15.84
CA GLY A 418 11.87 21.16 15.77
C GLY A 418 11.20 21.40 17.12
N THR A 419 9.89 21.57 17.10
CA THR A 419 9.09 21.72 18.32
C THR A 419 7.88 20.82 18.23
N LEU A 420 7.70 19.94 19.20
CA LEU A 420 6.46 19.19 19.38
C LEU A 420 5.60 19.91 20.42
N VAL A 421 4.31 20.06 20.15
CA VAL A 421 3.34 20.62 21.09
C VAL A 421 2.47 19.51 21.67
N LEU A 422 2.38 19.46 22.99
CA LEU A 422 1.35 18.73 23.72
C LEU A 422 0.35 19.74 24.26
N ASP A 423 -0.92 19.63 23.87
CA ASP A 423 -1.97 20.58 24.25
C ASP A 423 -2.93 19.94 25.26
N GLY A 424 -2.89 20.43 26.50
CA GLY A 424 -3.74 20.02 27.61
C GLY A 424 -5.18 20.54 27.53
N GLY A 425 -5.48 21.49 26.63
CA GLY A 425 -6.77 22.19 26.56
C GLY A 425 -7.94 21.31 26.10
N GLY A 426 -7.71 20.02 25.83
CA GLY A 426 -8.75 19.02 25.55
C GLY A 426 -8.99 18.02 26.69
N THR A 427 -8.10 17.93 27.68
CA THR A 427 -8.14 16.88 28.72
C THR A 427 -8.19 17.46 30.13
N ALA A 428 -8.68 16.65 31.06
CA ALA A 428 -8.63 16.88 32.50
C ALA A 428 -7.83 15.79 33.24
N ALA A 429 -7.34 14.79 32.49
CA ALA A 429 -6.39 13.82 33.00
C ALA A 429 -4.97 14.39 32.86
N PRO A 430 -3.96 13.85 33.59
CA PRO A 430 -2.57 14.22 33.37
C PRO A 430 -2.21 14.09 31.89
N LEU A 431 -1.71 15.17 31.29
CA LEU A 431 -1.44 15.24 29.86
C LEU A 431 -0.35 14.25 29.41
N LEU A 432 0.78 14.22 30.12
CA LEU A 432 1.91 13.33 29.83
C LEU A 432 2.29 12.53 31.07
N THR A 433 2.33 11.21 30.92
CA THR A 433 2.94 10.28 31.88
C THR A 433 4.13 9.58 31.25
N MET A 434 5.32 9.85 31.79
CA MET A 434 6.54 9.14 31.45
C MET A 434 6.79 8.06 32.50
N ASN A 435 6.55 6.80 32.15
CA ASN A 435 6.79 5.68 33.07
C ASN A 435 8.28 5.56 33.41
N SER A 436 8.61 4.91 34.53
CA SER A 436 10.00 4.62 34.87
C SER A 436 10.69 3.87 33.71
N GLY A 437 11.89 4.31 33.34
CA GLY A 437 12.63 3.78 32.19
C GLY A 437 12.24 4.36 30.83
N ALA A 438 11.19 5.18 30.72
CA ALA A 438 10.92 5.98 29.52
C ALA A 438 11.97 7.08 29.37
N GLN A 439 12.24 7.50 28.13
CA GLN A 439 13.33 8.41 27.80
C GLN A 439 12.86 9.59 26.96
N PHE A 440 13.54 10.72 27.10
CA PHE A 440 13.49 11.82 26.14
C PHE A 440 14.71 11.77 25.22
N SER A 441 14.55 12.24 23.99
CA SER A 441 15.67 12.51 23.07
C SER A 441 15.53 13.91 22.52
N PHE A 442 16.60 14.69 22.56
CA PHE A 442 16.63 16.04 21.99
C PHE A 442 17.86 16.21 21.13
N ASP A 443 17.68 16.76 19.93
CA ASP A 443 18.77 17.23 19.11
C ASP A 443 19.11 18.68 19.48
N LEU A 444 20.40 18.96 19.56
CA LEU A 444 20.97 20.24 19.95
C LEU A 444 21.71 20.81 18.75
N GLY A 445 21.30 22.00 18.32
CA GLY A 445 21.81 22.68 17.13
C GLY A 445 22.66 23.91 17.46
N THR A 446 23.17 24.56 16.42
CA THR A 446 23.99 25.77 16.57
C THR A 446 23.21 26.93 17.20
N ALA A 447 23.93 27.93 17.71
CA ALA A 447 23.35 29.14 18.31
C ALA A 447 22.33 28.86 19.44
N SER A 448 22.57 27.82 20.24
CA SER A 448 21.69 27.41 21.35
C SER A 448 20.26 27.06 20.91
N THR A 449 20.10 26.60 19.66
CA THR A 449 18.85 26.01 19.18
C THR A 449 18.78 24.54 19.58
N SER A 450 17.59 24.05 19.88
CA SER A 450 17.38 22.65 20.26
C SER A 450 15.98 22.25 19.88
N ASP A 451 15.76 20.95 19.77
CA ASP A 451 14.42 20.41 19.84
C ASP A 451 13.72 20.90 21.11
N ARG A 452 12.40 21.04 21.02
CA ARG A 452 11.58 21.54 22.13
C ARG A 452 10.31 20.75 22.30
N LEU A 453 9.98 20.47 23.55
CA LEU A 453 8.65 20.07 23.96
C LEU A 453 7.92 21.27 24.54
N ASN A 454 6.92 21.75 23.81
CA ASN A 454 6.02 22.79 24.29
C ASN A 454 4.78 22.14 24.87
N VAL A 455 4.36 22.58 26.04
CA VAL A 455 3.15 22.12 26.71
C VAL A 455 2.18 23.30 26.79
N TRP A 456 1.10 23.24 26.02
CA TRP A 456 0.05 24.28 26.00
C TRP A 456 -1.06 23.93 26.96
N ASN A 457 -1.72 24.98 27.49
CA ASN A 457 -2.80 24.85 28.47
C ASN A 457 -2.41 23.96 29.66
N TYR A 458 -1.14 24.07 30.06
CA TYR A 458 -0.55 23.32 31.14
C TYR A 458 -1.21 23.69 32.48
N SER A 459 -1.57 22.66 33.22
CA SER A 459 -2.01 22.71 34.61
C SER A 459 -1.05 21.90 35.49
N SER A 460 -0.93 22.29 36.76
CA SER A 460 -0.10 21.56 37.71
C SER A 460 -0.56 20.10 37.84
N GLY A 461 0.37 19.16 37.67
CA GLY A 461 0.07 17.72 37.63
C GLY A 461 -0.10 17.12 36.23
N ASP A 462 -0.10 17.94 35.17
CA ASP A 462 -0.18 17.46 33.79
C ASP A 462 1.07 16.69 33.34
N PHE A 463 2.19 16.90 34.03
CA PHE A 463 3.50 16.39 33.65
C PHE A 463 4.02 15.44 34.72
N VAL A 464 3.83 14.14 34.52
CA VAL A 464 4.21 13.10 35.49
C VAL A 464 5.51 12.44 35.04
N LEU A 465 6.57 12.63 35.84
CA LEU A 465 7.92 12.14 35.60
C LEU A 465 8.35 11.11 36.65
N SER A 466 9.26 10.20 36.26
CA SER A 466 9.79 9.12 37.10
C SER A 466 11.32 8.99 36.98
N ALA A 467 12.05 10.09 37.14
CA ALA A 467 13.50 10.17 36.92
C ALA A 467 13.92 9.74 35.49
N ASN A 468 13.13 10.18 34.51
CA ASN A 468 13.33 9.82 33.11
C ASN A 468 14.65 10.37 32.57
N ALA A 469 15.35 9.54 31.80
CA ALA A 469 16.61 9.91 31.17
C ALA A 469 16.37 10.85 29.99
N VAL A 470 17.19 11.89 29.87
CA VAL A 470 17.24 12.80 28.73
C VAL A 470 18.51 12.51 27.95
N ASN A 471 18.34 11.94 26.76
CA ASN A 471 19.40 11.69 25.80
C ASN A 471 19.56 12.90 24.88
N LEU A 472 20.80 13.19 24.52
CA LEU A 472 21.17 14.38 23.77
C LEU A 472 21.95 13.97 22.53
N THR A 473 21.53 14.45 21.37
CA THR A 473 22.33 14.39 20.16
C THR A 473 22.83 15.79 19.86
N LEU A 474 24.15 15.94 19.70
CA LEU A 474 24.75 17.23 19.37
C LEU A 474 25.00 17.28 17.86
N ASP A 475 24.51 18.32 17.18
CA ASP A 475 24.85 18.60 15.79
C ASP A 475 26.38 18.74 15.67
N ALA A 476 26.98 18.03 14.71
CA ALA A 476 28.42 18.01 14.49
C ALA A 476 29.01 19.39 14.17
N SER A 477 28.18 20.36 13.77
CA SER A 477 28.61 21.75 13.51
C SER A 477 28.77 22.61 14.78
N ILE A 478 28.28 22.15 15.93
CA ILE A 478 28.48 22.85 17.21
C ILE A 478 29.97 22.89 17.56
N GLN A 479 30.47 24.09 17.82
CA GLN A 479 31.86 24.31 18.20
C GLN A 479 32.07 24.09 19.70
N SER A 480 33.33 24.01 20.14
CA SER A 480 33.65 23.95 21.55
C SER A 480 33.17 25.22 22.26
N GLY A 481 32.50 25.07 23.40
CA GLY A 481 31.97 26.20 24.15
C GLY A 481 30.90 25.80 25.16
N SER A 482 30.41 26.80 25.89
CA SER A 482 29.27 26.66 26.79
C SER A 482 28.02 27.19 26.12
N TYR A 483 26.95 26.40 26.17
CA TYR A 483 25.67 26.66 25.53
C TYR A 483 24.53 26.46 26.54
N THR A 484 23.44 27.19 26.36
CA THR A 484 22.21 27.04 27.15
C THR A 484 21.05 26.82 26.21
N PHE A 485 20.49 25.62 26.23
CA PHE A 485 19.37 25.21 25.39
C PHE A 485 18.06 25.21 26.17
N THR A 486 16.95 25.61 25.54
CA THR A 486 15.61 25.47 26.14
C THR A 486 14.98 24.19 25.59
N LEU A 487 14.78 23.19 26.44
CA LEU A 487 14.22 21.89 26.04
C LEU A 487 12.71 21.83 26.24
N PHE A 488 12.20 22.47 27.31
CA PHE A 488 10.77 22.46 27.65
C PHE A 488 10.26 23.88 27.87
N ASN A 489 9.06 24.15 27.37
CA ASN A 489 8.27 25.31 27.75
C ASN A 489 6.87 24.87 28.19
N PHE A 490 6.39 25.42 29.29
CA PHE A 490 5.05 25.17 29.82
C PHE A 490 4.27 26.46 29.77
N TYR A 491 3.12 26.44 29.10
CA TYR A 491 2.28 27.60 28.89
C TYR A 491 0.91 27.41 29.52
N THR A 492 0.38 28.43 30.20
CA THR A 492 -0.98 28.41 30.76
C THR A 492 -2.07 28.53 29.71
N ASN A 493 -1.70 28.87 28.47
CA ASN A 493 -2.58 29.01 27.31
C ASN A 493 -1.92 28.42 26.05
N ASN A 494 -2.43 28.78 24.88
CA ASN A 494 -1.98 28.32 23.55
C ASN A 494 -0.60 28.90 23.14
N GLY A 495 0.43 28.75 23.99
CA GLY A 495 1.81 29.10 23.66
C GLY A 495 2.21 30.56 23.92
N ALA A 496 1.38 31.37 24.58
CA ALA A 496 1.63 32.80 24.76
C ALA A 496 2.18 33.17 26.15
N ALA A 497 1.65 32.60 27.23
CA ALA A 497 2.05 32.93 28.60
C ALA A 497 2.68 31.72 29.28
N LEU A 498 3.93 31.85 29.75
CA LEU A 498 4.61 30.79 30.50
C LEU A 498 3.93 30.55 31.85
N SER A 499 3.97 29.30 32.30
CA SER A 499 3.53 28.90 33.64
C SER A 499 4.43 29.47 34.73
N ALA A 500 3.87 29.69 35.92
CA ALA A 500 4.62 30.07 37.11
C ALA A 500 5.19 28.84 37.86
N ASP A 501 4.87 27.62 37.41
CA ASP A 501 5.34 26.39 38.04
C ASP A 501 6.86 26.21 37.89
N THR A 502 7.44 25.52 38.87
CA THR A 502 8.84 25.10 38.88
C THR A 502 8.92 23.58 38.76
N PHE A 503 10.01 23.09 38.17
CA PHE A 503 10.14 21.68 37.79
C PHE A 503 11.40 21.06 38.38
N SER A 504 11.39 19.74 38.53
CA SER A 504 12.54 18.93 38.88
C SER A 504 12.28 17.47 38.47
N GLY A 505 13.25 16.57 38.67
CA GLY A 505 13.04 15.13 38.49
C GLY A 505 13.39 14.57 37.11
N LEU A 506 14.16 15.32 36.30
CA LEU A 506 14.84 14.76 35.12
C LEU A 506 16.24 14.30 35.47
N ALA A 507 16.69 13.24 34.81
CA ALA A 507 18.07 12.77 34.86
C ALA A 507 18.71 12.88 33.48
N LEU A 508 20.01 13.18 33.43
CA LEU A 508 20.74 13.08 32.17
C LEU A 508 20.97 11.62 31.83
N GLY A 509 20.80 11.28 30.56
CA GLY A 509 21.21 10.00 30.01
C GLY A 509 22.74 9.91 29.90
N THR A 510 23.19 8.94 29.11
CA THR A 510 24.62 8.82 28.81
C THR A 510 25.04 9.98 27.90
N LEU A 511 26.02 10.78 28.33
CA LEU A 511 26.54 11.88 27.53
C LEU A 511 27.42 11.33 26.39
N SER A 512 27.24 11.89 25.20
CA SER A 512 28.10 11.62 24.04
C SER A 512 29.51 12.18 24.26
N SER A 513 30.51 11.62 23.58
CA SER A 513 31.93 11.97 23.77
C SER A 513 32.29 13.42 23.44
N ASN A 514 31.40 14.14 22.75
CA ASN A 514 31.54 15.56 22.40
C ASN A 514 30.92 16.51 23.45
N ILE A 515 30.37 15.98 24.56
CA ILE A 515 29.85 16.75 25.68
C ILE A 515 30.70 16.46 26.93
N SER A 516 31.38 17.47 27.48
CA SER A 516 32.18 17.31 28.70
C SER A 516 31.35 17.42 29.97
N SER A 517 30.31 18.24 29.94
CA SER A 517 29.34 18.36 31.02
C SER A 517 27.99 18.82 30.48
N ALA A 518 26.93 18.40 31.18
CA ALA A 518 25.60 18.92 30.98
C ALA A 518 24.90 19.00 32.35
N THR A 519 24.06 20.01 32.55
CA THR A 519 23.27 20.19 33.79
C THR A 519 21.95 20.88 33.47
N PHE A 520 20.86 20.42 34.09
CA PHE A 520 19.58 21.13 34.00
C PHE A 520 19.58 22.43 34.79
N ASP A 521 18.92 23.44 34.23
CA ASP A 521 18.65 24.71 34.86
C ASP A 521 17.13 24.94 34.94
N TYR A 522 16.67 25.06 36.18
CA TYR A 522 15.25 25.25 36.56
C TYR A 522 14.99 26.67 37.10
N SER A 523 15.92 27.62 36.91
CA SER A 523 15.82 28.96 37.49
C SER A 523 14.70 29.82 36.90
N MET A 524 14.24 29.50 35.69
CA MET A 524 13.14 30.21 35.02
C MET A 524 11.84 29.41 35.13
N ALA A 525 10.84 29.99 35.81
CA ALA A 525 9.50 29.41 35.90
C ALA A 525 8.93 29.12 34.50
N GLY A 526 8.24 27.99 34.37
CA GLY A 526 7.66 27.57 33.09
C GLY A 526 8.66 27.07 32.05
N GLN A 527 9.95 26.95 32.37
CA GLN A 527 10.96 26.42 31.46
C GLN A 527 11.88 25.39 32.14
N ILE A 528 12.40 24.47 31.33
CA ILE A 528 13.54 23.63 31.71
C ILE A 528 14.61 23.84 30.66
N LYS A 529 15.76 24.36 31.12
CA LYS A 529 16.93 24.61 30.28
C LYS A 529 18.02 23.57 30.55
N LEU A 530 18.93 23.47 29.60
CA LEU A 530 20.09 22.60 29.66
C LEU A 530 21.35 23.43 29.38
N ASN A 531 22.23 23.51 30.38
CA ASN A 531 23.57 24.06 30.20
C ASN A 531 24.50 22.93 29.76
N VAL A 532 25.21 23.12 28.65
CA VAL A 532 26.11 22.11 28.05
C VAL A 532 27.47 22.74 27.80
N THR A 533 28.53 22.02 28.11
CA THR A 533 29.89 22.34 27.64
C THR A 533 30.30 21.32 26.58
N ALA A 534 30.45 21.79 25.34
CA ALA A 534 30.89 20.98 24.21
C ALA A 534 32.43 20.96 24.13
N VAL A 535 33.01 19.79 23.83
CA VAL A 535 34.46 19.59 23.66
C VAL A 535 34.83 19.30 22.21
N PRO A 536 36.04 19.71 21.75
CA PRO A 536 36.50 19.42 20.39
C PRO A 536 36.52 17.92 20.10
N GLU A 537 36.19 17.53 18.86
CA GLU A 537 36.26 16.13 18.45
C GLU A 537 37.67 15.55 18.71
N PRO A 538 37.80 14.33 19.26
CA PRO A 538 39.08 13.73 19.67
C PRO A 538 40.15 13.71 18.58
N ALA A 539 39.75 13.67 17.30
CA ALA A 539 40.65 13.67 16.16
C ALA A 539 41.50 14.94 16.04
N SER A 540 40.99 16.10 16.48
CA SER A 540 41.69 17.39 16.32
C SER A 540 42.96 17.47 17.18
N ILE A 541 42.89 16.95 18.42
CA ILE A 541 44.02 16.91 19.34
C ILE A 541 45.01 15.80 18.92
N ALA A 542 44.49 14.65 18.47
CA ALA A 542 45.32 13.55 17.97
C ALA A 542 46.08 13.94 16.69
N LEU A 543 45.46 14.68 15.76
CA LEU A 543 46.10 15.18 14.54
C LEU A 543 47.14 16.26 14.84
N LEU A 544 46.86 17.15 15.78
CA LEU A 544 47.82 18.16 16.24
C LEU A 544 49.04 17.50 16.92
N GLY A 545 48.79 16.51 17.78
CA GLY A 545 49.83 15.76 18.48
C GLY A 545 50.69 14.91 17.54
N THR A 546 50.08 14.20 16.60
CA THR A 546 50.79 13.42 15.58
C THR A 546 51.53 14.32 14.58
N GLY A 547 50.93 15.43 14.17
CA GLY A 547 51.57 16.45 13.32
C GLY A 547 52.81 17.06 13.98
N LEU A 548 52.74 17.41 15.27
CA LEU A 548 53.89 17.90 16.03
C LEU A 548 55.01 16.85 16.15
N LEU A 549 54.66 15.58 16.40
CA LEU A 549 55.61 14.46 16.42
C LEU A 549 56.28 14.27 15.05
N LEU A 550 55.54 14.42 13.96
CA LEU A 550 56.05 14.31 12.59
C LEU A 550 57.01 15.48 12.26
N VAL A 551 56.67 16.70 12.66
CA VAL A 551 57.56 17.87 12.52
C VAL A 551 58.81 17.73 13.39
N MET A 552 58.70 17.24 14.62
CA MET A 552 59.85 17.02 15.50
C MET A 552 60.77 15.92 14.98
N THR A 553 60.22 14.82 14.45
CA THR A 553 61.03 13.74 13.84
C THR A 553 61.67 14.17 12.52
N MET A 554 60.99 14.97 11.69
CA MET A 554 61.57 15.58 10.49
C MET A 554 62.68 16.59 10.83
N ARG A 555 62.52 17.38 11.89
CA ARG A 555 63.55 18.34 12.34
C ARG A 555 64.79 17.63 12.89
N ARG A 556 64.63 16.51 13.58
CA ARG A 556 65.74 15.67 14.06
C ARG A 556 66.53 15.03 12.91
N ARG A 557 65.86 14.66 11.81
CA ARG A 557 66.50 14.12 10.59
C ARG A 557 67.23 15.16 9.73
N ARG A 558 67.01 16.46 9.95
CA ARG A 558 67.73 17.54 9.23
C ARG A 558 69.00 18.02 9.95
N GLN A 559 69.23 17.59 11.19
CA GLN A 559 70.41 17.96 11.99
C GLN A 559 71.40 16.81 12.20
N ALA A 560 71.10 15.63 11.65
CA ALA A 560 72.05 14.56 11.39
C ALA A 560 72.28 14.50 9.88
#